data_AF-A0A965JLZ8-F1
#
_entry.id   AF-A0A965JLZ8-F1
#
_cell.length_a   1.000
_cell.length_b   1.000
_cell.length_c   1.000
_cell.angle_alpha   90.00
_cell.angle_beta   90.00
_cell.angle_gamma   90.00
#
_symmetry.space_group_name_H-M   'P 1'
#
loop_
_entity.id
_entity.type
_entity.pdbx_description
1 polymer ?
#
loop_
_entity_poly.entity_id
_entity_poly.type
_entity_poly.pdbx_seq_one_letter_code
_entity_poly.pdbx_strand_id
1 'polypeptide(L)'
;MDAFEFVKTATNDEQAIFFLSECARIAMQQYYPQIQTVYDLEDNVDLNTVYDILDVAAGVKIKKDSNNVKQEAVESGATWETFDLAKLESELFLLGIWKDYEELETSLSMPELMSALEAKRELDYTDKKFFAAMQGVDLDKESGKDKQDAWQKLKAKVFSGGKTSDSNDITALQGFNAQKAGFGIGMGLGYQDLTKK
;
A
#
# COMPACT_ATOMS: atom_id res chain seq x y z
N MET A 1 -11.24 15.30 -17.11
CA MET A 1 -9.85 15.80 -17.17
C MET A 1 -9.81 17.29 -17.45
N ASP A 2 -10.63 17.80 -18.37
CA ASP A 2 -10.63 19.20 -18.83
C ASP A 2 -10.82 20.24 -17.71
N ALA A 3 -11.64 19.93 -16.69
CA ALA A 3 -11.93 20.84 -15.59
C ALA A 3 -10.67 21.26 -14.80
N PHE A 4 -9.71 20.34 -14.63
CA PHE A 4 -8.47 20.63 -13.90
C PHE A 4 -7.46 21.40 -14.76
N GLU A 5 -7.52 21.26 -16.09
CA GLU A 5 -6.72 22.09 -17.00
C GLU A 5 -7.13 23.57 -16.89
N PHE A 6 -8.41 23.85 -16.64
CA PHE A 6 -8.87 25.21 -16.40
C PHE A 6 -8.26 25.84 -15.14
N VAL A 7 -7.96 25.03 -14.11
CA VAL A 7 -7.19 25.48 -12.93
C VAL A 7 -5.79 25.94 -13.35
N LYS A 8 -5.12 25.22 -14.25
CA LYS A 8 -3.78 25.58 -14.77
C LYS A 8 -3.80 26.90 -15.56
N THR A 9 -4.90 27.19 -16.24
CA THR A 9 -5.08 28.42 -17.06
C THR A 9 -5.64 29.62 -16.29
N ALA A 10 -6.01 29.47 -15.02
CA ALA A 10 -6.68 30.51 -14.26
C ALA A 10 -5.80 31.75 -14.06
N THR A 11 -6.34 32.94 -14.33
CA THR A 11 -5.59 34.20 -14.24
C THR A 11 -5.54 34.78 -12.83
N ASN A 12 -6.58 34.58 -12.01
CA ASN A 12 -6.66 34.99 -10.60
C ASN A 12 -7.02 33.84 -9.64
N ASP A 13 -6.74 33.99 -8.34
CA ASP A 13 -6.98 32.93 -7.34
C ASP A 13 -8.46 32.64 -7.13
N GLU A 14 -9.34 33.64 -7.24
CA GLU A 14 -10.79 33.44 -7.22
C GLU A 14 -11.28 32.53 -8.36
N GLN A 15 -10.70 32.69 -9.57
CA GLN A 15 -11.02 31.81 -10.69
C GLN A 15 -10.48 30.39 -10.44
N ALA A 16 -9.30 30.26 -9.84
CA ALA A 16 -8.76 28.95 -9.48
C ALA A 16 -9.66 28.24 -8.46
N ILE A 17 -10.17 28.96 -7.45
CA ILE A 17 -11.10 28.41 -6.45
C ILE A 17 -12.40 27.94 -7.10
N PHE A 18 -12.97 28.71 -8.04
CA PHE A 18 -14.17 28.30 -8.77
C PHE A 18 -13.94 27.04 -9.61
N PHE A 19 -12.81 26.93 -10.32
CA PHE A 19 -12.49 25.70 -11.05
C PHE A 19 -12.22 24.54 -10.10
N LEU A 20 -11.71 24.82 -8.90
CA LEU A 20 -11.48 23.81 -7.88
C LEU A 20 -12.79 23.27 -7.28
N SER A 21 -13.79 24.14 -7.04
CA SER A 21 -15.12 23.71 -6.60
C SER A 21 -15.82 22.89 -7.69
N GLU A 22 -15.62 23.22 -8.97
CA GLU A 22 -16.10 22.40 -10.09
C GLU A 22 -15.40 21.02 -10.14
N CYS A 23 -14.10 20.97 -9.88
CA CYS A 23 -13.38 19.69 -9.76
C CYS A 23 -13.91 18.85 -8.59
N ALA A 24 -14.19 19.48 -7.45
CA ALA A 24 -14.77 18.81 -6.29
C ALA A 24 -16.21 18.33 -6.54
N ARG A 25 -17.01 19.08 -7.31
CA ARG A 25 -18.34 18.65 -7.76
C ARG A 25 -18.24 17.38 -8.59
N ILE A 26 -17.34 17.34 -9.58
CA ILE A 26 -17.10 16.16 -10.42
C ILE A 26 -16.65 14.96 -9.57
N ALA A 27 -15.74 15.17 -8.62
CA ALA A 27 -15.33 14.12 -7.68
C ALA A 27 -16.49 13.63 -6.80
N MET A 28 -17.34 14.53 -6.32
CA MET A 28 -18.50 14.20 -5.49
C MET A 28 -19.60 13.48 -6.27
N GLN A 29 -19.68 13.58 -7.59
CA GLN A 29 -20.64 12.79 -8.38
C GLN A 29 -20.43 11.28 -8.20
N GLN A 30 -19.19 10.84 -7.97
CA GLN A 30 -18.87 9.44 -7.72
C GLN A 30 -19.43 8.93 -6.38
N TYR A 31 -19.46 9.79 -5.35
CA TYR A 31 -19.87 9.40 -3.99
C TYR A 31 -21.32 9.74 -3.67
N TYR A 32 -21.80 10.87 -4.18
CA TYR A 32 -23.14 11.41 -3.90
C TYR A 32 -23.76 12.13 -5.12
N PRO A 33 -24.45 11.39 -6.00
CA PRO A 33 -24.99 11.92 -7.26
C PRO A 33 -26.10 12.98 -7.12
N GLN A 34 -26.57 13.26 -5.90
CA GLN A 34 -27.64 14.25 -5.69
C GLN A 34 -27.14 15.70 -5.79
N ILE A 35 -25.83 15.93 -5.63
CA ILE A 35 -25.23 17.25 -5.81
C ILE A 35 -24.96 17.43 -7.32
N GLN A 36 -25.88 18.13 -7.99
CA GLN A 36 -25.80 18.30 -9.45
C GLN A 36 -25.07 19.58 -9.84
N THR A 37 -25.22 20.65 -9.08
CA THR A 37 -24.66 21.97 -9.42
C THR A 37 -23.58 22.43 -8.45
N VAL A 38 -22.74 23.38 -8.89
CA VAL A 38 -21.72 24.02 -8.04
C VAL A 38 -22.36 24.71 -6.85
N TYR A 39 -23.51 25.34 -7.05
CA TYR A 39 -24.27 26.01 -5.98
C TYR A 39 -24.72 25.03 -4.90
N ASP A 40 -25.22 23.85 -5.29
CA ASP A 40 -25.58 22.82 -4.33
C ASP A 40 -24.36 22.31 -3.53
N LEU A 41 -23.17 22.31 -4.14
CA LEU A 41 -21.93 21.96 -3.44
C LEU A 41 -21.55 23.08 -2.45
N GLU A 42 -21.53 24.33 -2.90
CA GLU A 42 -21.16 25.51 -2.09
C GLU A 42 -22.12 25.74 -0.92
N ASP A 43 -23.40 25.40 -1.08
CA ASP A 43 -24.41 25.50 -0.02
C ASP A 43 -24.26 24.41 1.07
N ASN A 44 -23.64 23.27 0.73
CA ASN A 44 -23.50 22.13 1.65
C ASN A 44 -22.07 21.95 2.20
N VAL A 45 -21.06 22.56 1.59
CA VAL A 45 -19.65 22.23 1.82
C VAL A 45 -18.80 23.50 1.96
N ASP A 46 -18.08 23.62 3.08
CA ASP A 46 -17.10 24.69 3.28
C ASP A 46 -15.87 24.53 2.37
N LEU A 47 -15.19 25.63 2.04
CA LEU A 47 -13.96 25.64 1.22
C LEU A 47 -12.86 24.71 1.78
N ASN A 48 -12.76 24.61 3.10
CA ASN A 48 -11.83 23.69 3.75
C ASN A 48 -12.14 22.21 3.46
N THR A 49 -13.43 21.88 3.42
CA THR A 49 -13.91 20.53 3.11
C THR A 49 -13.76 20.22 1.63
N VAL A 50 -13.89 21.22 0.75
CA VAL A 50 -13.56 21.10 -0.68
C VAL A 50 -12.10 20.67 -0.87
N TYR A 51 -11.15 21.26 -0.14
CA TYR A 51 -9.74 20.85 -0.18
C TYR A 51 -9.54 19.41 0.35
N ASP A 52 -10.23 19.04 1.42
CA ASP A 52 -10.14 17.69 1.98
C ASP A 52 -10.73 16.63 1.00
N ILE A 53 -11.83 16.97 0.30
CA ILE A 53 -12.42 16.13 -0.76
C ILE A 53 -11.43 15.95 -1.92
N LEU A 54 -10.74 17.01 -2.33
CA LEU A 54 -9.76 16.94 -3.42
C LEU A 54 -8.50 16.17 -3.03
N ASP A 55 -8.08 16.22 -1.77
CA ASP A 55 -6.98 15.37 -1.27
C ASP A 55 -7.38 13.89 -1.33
N VAL A 56 -8.58 13.54 -0.86
CA VAL A 56 -9.04 12.14 -0.84
C VAL A 56 -9.33 11.60 -2.24
N ALA A 57 -10.03 12.37 -3.07
CA ALA A 57 -10.49 11.91 -4.38
C ALA A 57 -9.44 12.08 -5.49
N ALA A 58 -8.69 13.18 -5.47
CA ALA A 58 -7.73 13.52 -6.52
C ALA A 58 -6.27 13.51 -6.03
N GLY A 59 -5.99 13.25 -4.75
CA GLY A 59 -4.62 13.28 -4.22
C GLY A 59 -3.96 14.66 -4.24
N VAL A 60 -4.77 15.73 -4.38
CA VAL A 60 -4.30 17.11 -4.51
C VAL A 60 -4.23 17.74 -3.12
N LYS A 61 -3.02 17.88 -2.58
CA LYS A 61 -2.79 18.48 -1.25
C LYS A 61 -2.65 19.99 -1.36
N ILE A 62 -3.72 20.71 -1.03
CA ILE A 62 -3.72 22.16 -0.89
C ILE A 62 -3.61 22.50 0.59
N LYS A 63 -2.65 23.35 0.97
CA LYS A 63 -2.52 23.79 2.37
C LYS A 63 -3.53 24.88 2.67
N LYS A 64 -4.17 24.83 3.84
CA LYS A 64 -5.24 25.76 4.27
C LYS A 64 -4.80 27.24 4.43
N ASP A 65 -3.49 27.54 4.40
CA ASP A 65 -2.92 28.87 4.73
C ASP A 65 -2.05 29.52 3.61
N SER A 66 -2.08 29.02 2.37
CA SER A 66 -1.15 29.48 1.31
C SER A 66 -1.71 30.63 0.45
N ASN A 67 -0.91 31.69 0.28
CA ASN A 67 -1.20 32.86 -0.57
C ASN A 67 -1.08 32.57 -2.09
N ASN A 68 -0.97 31.31 -2.52
CA ASN A 68 -0.71 30.96 -3.93
C ASN A 68 -1.23 29.55 -4.29
N VAL A 69 -2.55 29.37 -4.18
CA VAL A 69 -3.29 28.11 -4.37
C VAL A 69 -3.00 27.45 -5.74
N LYS A 70 -2.70 28.25 -6.76
CA LYS A 70 -2.41 27.76 -8.11
C LYS A 70 -1.09 26.98 -8.22
N GLN A 71 -0.03 27.47 -7.57
CA GLN A 71 1.27 26.80 -7.65
C GLN A 71 1.24 25.44 -6.95
N GLU A 72 0.57 25.34 -5.81
CA GLU A 72 0.41 24.08 -5.07
C GLU A 72 -0.46 23.06 -5.83
N ALA A 73 -1.54 23.51 -6.49
CA ALA A 73 -2.39 22.64 -7.32
C ALA A 73 -1.65 22.11 -8.56
N VAL A 74 -0.82 22.94 -9.20
CA VAL A 74 -0.04 22.54 -10.40
C VAL A 74 1.10 21.59 -10.03
N GLU A 75 1.81 21.83 -8.93
CA GLU A 75 2.91 20.97 -8.48
C GLU A 75 2.44 19.60 -7.98
N SER A 76 1.23 19.52 -7.41
CA SER A 76 0.61 18.24 -7.00
C SER A 76 -0.11 17.50 -8.15
N GLY A 77 -0.42 18.19 -9.25
CA GLY A 77 -1.20 17.68 -10.38
C GLY A 77 -0.47 16.78 -11.39
N ALA A 78 0.84 16.53 -11.21
CA ALA A 78 1.62 15.64 -12.09
C ALA A 78 1.22 14.15 -11.98
N THR A 79 0.40 13.82 -10.98
CA THR A 79 0.03 12.46 -10.62
C THR A 79 -0.80 11.79 -11.72
N TRP A 80 -1.78 12.47 -12.33
CA TRP A 80 -2.78 11.79 -13.18
C TRP A 80 -2.43 11.71 -14.67
N GLU A 81 -1.75 12.69 -15.25
CA GLU A 81 -1.31 12.64 -16.66
C GLU A 81 -0.23 11.56 -16.89
N THR A 82 0.48 11.16 -15.83
CA THR A 82 1.49 10.11 -15.88
C THR A 82 0.93 8.73 -15.52
N PHE A 83 -0.27 8.65 -14.97
CA PHE A 83 -0.91 7.38 -14.64
C PHE A 83 -1.61 6.78 -15.86
N ASP A 84 -1.12 5.62 -16.29
CA ASP A 84 -1.74 4.82 -17.34
C ASP A 84 -2.98 4.09 -16.78
N LEU A 85 -4.11 4.79 -16.80
CA LEU A 85 -5.39 4.30 -16.30
C LEU A 85 -5.86 3.07 -17.06
N ALA A 86 -5.74 3.08 -18.39
CA ALA A 86 -6.15 1.97 -19.25
C ALA A 86 -5.44 0.66 -18.90
N LYS A 87 -4.14 0.74 -18.54
CA LYS A 87 -3.40 -0.43 -18.07
C LYS A 87 -3.93 -0.97 -16.74
N LEU A 88 -4.23 -0.10 -15.77
CA LEU A 88 -4.71 -0.54 -14.45
C LEU A 88 -6.12 -1.14 -14.53
N GLU A 89 -7.01 -0.51 -15.29
CA GLU A 89 -8.37 -1.02 -15.52
C GLU A 89 -8.34 -2.35 -16.26
N SER A 90 -7.51 -2.51 -17.28
CA SER A 90 -7.37 -3.80 -17.99
C SER A 90 -6.79 -4.90 -17.10
N GLU A 91 -5.86 -4.59 -16.19
CA GLU A 91 -5.36 -5.55 -15.18
C GLU A 91 -6.48 -6.02 -14.24
N LEU A 92 -7.38 -5.11 -13.82
CA LEU A 92 -8.51 -5.44 -12.94
C LEU A 92 -9.64 -6.16 -13.70
N PHE A 93 -9.93 -5.75 -14.94
CA PHE A 93 -10.92 -6.36 -15.81
C PHE A 93 -10.58 -7.83 -16.11
N LEU A 94 -9.29 -8.17 -16.22
CA LEU A 94 -8.80 -9.54 -16.36
C LEU A 94 -9.18 -10.47 -15.18
N LEU A 95 -9.56 -9.93 -14.03
CA LEU A 95 -10.09 -10.74 -12.91
C LEU A 95 -11.48 -11.32 -13.23
N GLY A 96 -12.20 -10.75 -14.20
CA GLY A 96 -13.48 -11.28 -14.69
C GLY A 96 -14.66 -11.07 -13.74
N ILE A 97 -14.59 -10.09 -12.84
CA ILE A 97 -15.68 -9.75 -11.91
C ILE A 97 -16.75 -8.87 -12.58
N TRP A 98 -16.33 -7.99 -13.50
CA TRP A 98 -17.18 -7.01 -14.20
C TRP A 98 -17.45 -7.42 -15.65
N LYS A 99 -18.62 -7.03 -16.19
CA LYS A 99 -19.03 -7.39 -17.56
C LYS A 99 -18.48 -6.44 -18.62
N ASP A 100 -18.38 -5.16 -18.30
CA ASP A 100 -17.88 -4.10 -19.16
C ASP A 100 -17.08 -3.07 -18.34
N TYR A 101 -16.36 -2.17 -19.03
CA TYR A 101 -15.57 -1.12 -18.39
C TYR A 101 -16.46 -0.08 -17.69
N GLU A 102 -17.69 0.13 -18.17
CA GLU A 102 -18.63 1.10 -17.60
C GLU A 102 -19.12 0.64 -16.22
N GLU A 103 -19.44 -0.65 -16.05
CA GLU A 103 -19.78 -1.26 -14.76
C GLU A 103 -18.60 -1.19 -13.78
N LEU A 104 -17.37 -1.38 -14.28
CA LEU A 104 -16.15 -1.26 -13.48
C LEU A 104 -15.97 0.17 -12.95
N GLU A 105 -16.02 1.17 -13.82
CA GLU A 105 -15.87 2.59 -13.47
C GLU A 105 -16.98 3.08 -12.53
N THR A 106 -18.21 2.59 -12.72
CA THR A 106 -19.34 2.98 -11.86
C THR A 106 -19.25 2.35 -10.47
N SER A 107 -18.67 1.16 -10.36
CA SER A 107 -18.66 0.39 -9.12
C SER A 107 -17.49 0.69 -8.17
N LEU A 108 -16.40 1.26 -8.69
CA LEU A 108 -15.15 1.36 -7.95
C LEU A 108 -14.51 2.75 -8.07
N SER A 109 -13.96 3.24 -6.96
CA SER A 109 -13.12 4.44 -6.94
C SER A 109 -11.64 4.13 -7.21
N MET A 110 -10.87 5.14 -7.64
CA MET A 110 -9.44 4.98 -7.92
C MET A 110 -8.63 4.45 -6.72
N PRO A 111 -8.86 4.90 -5.46
CA PRO A 111 -8.20 4.30 -4.30
C PRO A 111 -8.56 2.83 -4.10
N GLU A 112 -9.83 2.47 -4.33
CA GLU A 112 -10.28 1.08 -4.24
C GLU A 112 -9.65 0.21 -5.33
N LEU A 113 -9.52 0.74 -6.55
CA LEU A 113 -8.85 0.08 -7.69
C LEU A 113 -7.40 -0.24 -7.32
N MET A 114 -6.68 0.74 -6.77
CA MET A 114 -5.30 0.56 -6.33
C MET A 114 -5.21 -0.48 -5.21
N SER A 115 -6.09 -0.42 -4.21
CA SER A 115 -6.10 -1.38 -3.11
C SER A 115 -6.38 -2.82 -3.57
N ALA A 116 -7.28 -2.98 -4.55
CA ALA A 116 -7.59 -4.28 -5.14
C ALA A 116 -6.40 -4.82 -5.95
N LEU A 117 -5.73 -3.98 -6.74
CA LEU A 117 -4.52 -4.34 -7.46
C LEU A 117 -3.36 -4.69 -6.53
N GLU A 118 -3.18 -3.96 -5.43
CA GLU A 118 -2.17 -4.29 -4.41
C GLU A 118 -2.44 -5.65 -3.79
N ALA A 119 -3.67 -5.91 -3.33
CA ALA A 119 -4.07 -7.21 -2.79
C ALA A 119 -3.84 -8.35 -3.79
N LYS A 120 -4.15 -8.12 -5.07
CA LYS A 120 -3.91 -9.07 -6.16
C LYS A 120 -2.41 -9.32 -6.39
N ARG A 121 -1.59 -8.27 -6.39
CA ARG A 121 -0.14 -8.37 -6.56
C ARG A 121 0.52 -9.09 -5.38
N GLU A 122 0.03 -8.88 -4.16
CA GLU A 122 0.47 -9.61 -2.98
C GLU A 122 0.13 -11.10 -3.09
N LEU A 123 -1.09 -11.44 -3.53
CA LEU A 123 -1.50 -12.82 -3.75
C LEU A 123 -0.62 -13.50 -4.80
N ASP A 124 -0.46 -12.88 -5.99
CA ASP A 124 0.42 -13.39 -7.05
C ASP A 124 1.87 -13.57 -6.57
N TYR A 125 2.35 -12.68 -5.71
CA TYR A 125 3.69 -12.78 -5.12
C TYR A 125 3.77 -13.95 -4.14
N THR A 126 2.77 -14.15 -3.29
CA THR A 126 2.71 -15.31 -2.38
C THR A 126 2.65 -16.63 -3.12
N ASP A 127 1.90 -16.70 -4.22
CA ASP A 127 1.81 -17.89 -5.06
C ASP A 127 3.16 -18.19 -5.73
N LYS A 128 3.80 -17.18 -6.34
CA LYS A 128 5.14 -17.34 -6.91
C LYS A 128 6.17 -17.78 -5.88
N LYS A 129 6.09 -17.24 -4.67
CA LYS A 129 6.90 -17.67 -3.52
C LYS A 129 6.65 -19.12 -3.15
N PHE A 130 5.39 -19.55 -3.09
CA PHE A 130 5.04 -20.94 -2.83
C PHE A 130 5.59 -21.88 -3.91
N PHE A 131 5.41 -21.55 -5.19
CA PHE A 131 5.93 -22.35 -6.31
C PHE A 131 7.47 -22.41 -6.34
N ALA A 132 8.14 -21.28 -6.07
CA ALA A 132 9.58 -21.26 -5.97
C ALA A 132 10.08 -22.11 -4.79
N ALA A 133 9.43 -22.00 -3.63
CA ALA A 133 9.75 -22.82 -2.47
C ALA A 133 9.56 -24.32 -2.74
N MET A 134 8.52 -24.71 -3.49
CA MET A 134 8.33 -26.10 -3.94
C MET A 134 9.48 -26.58 -4.84
N GLN A 135 10.06 -25.69 -5.64
CA GLN A 135 11.22 -25.98 -6.50
C GLN A 135 12.56 -25.87 -5.76
N GLY A 136 12.53 -25.58 -4.45
CA GLY A 136 13.74 -25.39 -3.64
C GLY A 136 14.44 -24.04 -3.88
N VAL A 137 13.79 -23.10 -4.57
CA VAL A 137 14.28 -21.74 -4.81
C VAL A 137 13.61 -20.79 -3.81
N ASP A 138 14.41 -20.09 -3.02
CA ASP A 138 13.92 -19.17 -1.99
C ASP A 138 13.93 -17.73 -2.53
N LEU A 139 12.75 -17.24 -2.95
CA LEU A 139 12.61 -15.87 -3.49
C LEU A 139 12.86 -14.77 -2.43
N ASP A 140 12.77 -15.08 -1.13
CA ASP A 140 13.00 -14.07 -0.09
C ASP A 140 14.50 -13.75 0.08
N LYS A 141 15.39 -14.73 -0.15
CA LYS A 141 16.85 -14.57 0.01
C LYS A 141 17.45 -13.52 -0.93
N GLU A 142 16.93 -13.39 -2.15
CA GLU A 142 17.45 -12.42 -3.13
C GLU A 142 16.80 -11.03 -3.02
N SER A 143 15.64 -10.92 -2.38
CA SER A 143 14.91 -9.65 -2.26
C SER A 143 15.48 -8.68 -1.20
N GLY A 144 16.50 -9.11 -0.43
CA GLY A 144 17.05 -8.34 0.68
C GLY A 144 16.09 -8.15 1.87
N LYS A 145 14.84 -8.64 1.77
CA LYS A 145 13.88 -8.73 2.89
C LYS A 145 14.14 -9.98 3.72
N ASP A 146 15.39 -10.20 4.09
CA ASP A 146 15.75 -11.19 5.10
C ASP A 146 15.25 -10.64 6.45
N LYS A 147 13.93 -10.78 6.67
CA LYS A 147 13.20 -10.53 7.91
C LYS A 147 13.60 -11.56 8.97
N GLN A 148 14.89 -11.79 9.15
CA GLN A 148 15.34 -11.98 10.51
C GLN A 148 15.11 -10.65 11.20
N ASP A 149 13.94 -10.53 11.85
CA ASP A 149 13.60 -9.39 12.71
C ASP A 149 14.86 -8.96 13.45
N ALA A 150 15.17 -7.66 13.46
CA ALA A 150 16.31 -7.15 14.20
C ALA A 150 16.33 -7.69 15.66
N TRP A 151 15.13 -7.94 16.21
CA TRP A 151 14.91 -8.64 17.46
C TRP A 151 15.37 -10.10 17.48
N GLN A 152 15.07 -10.90 16.46
CA GLN A 152 15.55 -12.28 16.36
C GLN A 152 17.07 -12.34 16.22
N LYS A 153 17.67 -11.42 15.45
CA LYS A 153 19.15 -11.29 15.38
C LYS A 153 19.75 -10.88 16.72
N LEU A 154 19.13 -9.92 17.42
CA LEU A 154 19.56 -9.49 18.75
C LEU A 154 19.43 -10.62 19.78
N LYS A 155 18.32 -11.36 19.76
CA LYS A 155 18.11 -12.52 20.61
C LYS A 155 19.16 -13.58 20.32
N ALA A 156 19.40 -13.95 19.07
CA ALA A 156 20.43 -14.90 18.69
C ALA A 156 21.82 -14.44 19.16
N LYS A 157 22.15 -13.16 19.02
CA LYS A 157 23.42 -12.58 19.46
C LYS A 157 23.58 -12.58 20.99
N VAL A 158 22.56 -12.20 21.73
CA VAL A 158 22.62 -12.14 23.21
C VAL A 158 22.66 -13.54 23.79
N PHE A 159 21.81 -14.45 23.31
CA PHE A 159 21.78 -15.82 23.82
C PHE A 159 23.05 -16.59 23.43
N SER A 160 23.59 -16.41 22.23
CA SER A 160 24.85 -17.06 21.82
C SER A 160 26.11 -16.46 22.47
N GLY A 161 25.99 -15.40 23.28
CA GLY A 161 27.14 -14.69 23.85
C GLY A 161 28.01 -14.01 22.78
N GLY A 162 27.41 -13.60 21.66
CA GLY A 162 28.09 -12.96 20.53
C GLY A 162 28.69 -13.93 19.49
N LYS A 163 28.45 -15.24 19.60
CA LYS A 163 29.00 -16.25 18.69
C LYS A 163 28.27 -16.31 17.33
N THR A 164 27.00 -15.94 17.27
CA THR A 164 26.25 -15.88 16.02
C THR A 164 25.23 -14.75 16.04
N SER A 165 24.97 -14.17 14.86
CA SER A 165 23.90 -13.20 14.62
C SER A 165 22.73 -13.80 13.85
N ASP A 166 22.89 -15.04 13.39
CA ASP A 166 21.89 -15.80 12.66
C ASP A 166 21.00 -16.55 13.67
N SER A 167 19.69 -16.31 13.60
CA SER A 167 18.73 -16.98 14.49
C SER A 167 18.53 -18.45 14.16
N ASN A 168 18.94 -18.91 12.98
CA ASN A 168 18.79 -20.29 12.53
C ASN A 168 20.04 -21.15 12.78
N ASP A 169 21.09 -20.56 13.38
CA ASP A 169 22.35 -21.25 13.65
C ASP A 169 22.24 -22.17 14.87
N ILE A 170 22.14 -23.46 14.60
CA ILE A 170 22.04 -24.52 15.59
C ILE A 170 23.30 -24.68 16.45
N THR A 171 24.46 -24.19 16.00
CA THR A 171 25.72 -24.35 16.75
C THR A 171 25.79 -23.46 17.98
N ALA A 172 24.97 -22.40 18.03
CA ALA A 172 24.84 -21.51 19.18
C ALA A 172 23.93 -22.07 20.30
N LEU A 173 23.14 -23.11 20.00
CA LEU A 173 22.27 -23.79 20.98
C LEU A 173 23.06 -24.84 21.75
N GLN A 174 23.89 -24.39 22.70
CA GLN A 174 24.66 -25.28 23.58
C GLN A 174 24.42 -24.99 25.07
N GLY A 175 24.43 -26.04 25.89
CA GLY A 175 24.29 -25.94 27.35
C GLY A 175 22.93 -25.41 27.80
N PHE A 176 22.93 -24.40 28.69
CA PHE A 176 21.73 -23.85 29.31
C PHE A 176 20.70 -23.31 28.29
N ASN A 177 21.16 -22.74 27.18
CA ASN A 177 20.27 -22.25 26.13
C ASN A 177 19.57 -23.38 25.37
N ALA A 178 20.25 -24.50 25.15
CA ALA A 178 19.65 -25.69 24.55
C ALA A 178 18.56 -26.24 25.47
N GLN A 179 18.85 -26.36 26.77
CA GLN A 179 17.87 -26.84 27.76
C GLN A 179 16.61 -25.95 27.80
N LYS A 180 16.78 -24.63 27.72
CA LYS A 180 15.66 -23.67 27.65
C LYS A 180 14.87 -23.74 26.35
N ALA A 181 15.51 -24.11 25.24
CA ALA A 181 14.87 -24.38 23.96
C ALA A 181 14.25 -25.79 23.86
N GLY A 182 14.33 -26.60 24.91
CA GLY A 182 13.78 -27.96 24.95
C GLY A 182 14.74 -29.06 24.49
N PHE A 183 15.99 -28.72 24.18
CA PHE A 183 17.05 -29.65 23.82
C PHE A 183 17.96 -29.91 25.04
N GLY A 184 17.82 -31.07 25.70
CA GLY A 184 18.61 -31.35 26.90
C GLY A 184 18.63 -32.82 27.32
N ILE A 185 19.75 -33.23 27.93
CA ILE A 185 19.90 -34.56 28.54
C ILE A 185 18.82 -34.69 29.64
N GLY A 186 17.92 -35.67 29.51
CA GLY A 186 16.82 -35.90 30.45
C GLY A 186 15.44 -35.38 30.02
N MET A 187 15.29 -34.76 28.85
CA MET A 187 13.98 -34.33 28.30
C MET A 187 13.38 -35.29 27.26
N GLY A 188 13.77 -36.58 27.29
CA GLY A 188 13.22 -37.62 26.41
C GLY A 188 13.91 -37.78 25.04
N LEU A 189 14.92 -36.98 24.74
CA LEU A 189 15.77 -37.07 23.52
C LEU A 189 17.17 -37.64 23.80
N GLY A 190 17.35 -38.36 24.90
CA GLY A 190 18.63 -38.98 25.24
C GLY A 190 18.97 -40.14 24.29
N TYR A 191 20.26 -40.31 23.99
CA TYR A 191 20.72 -41.49 23.26
C TYR A 191 20.54 -42.74 24.14
N GLN A 192 19.79 -43.72 23.63
CA GLN A 192 19.79 -45.05 24.22
C GLN A 192 21.04 -45.79 23.73
N ASP A 193 21.98 -46.04 24.63
CA ASP A 193 23.18 -46.80 24.32
C ASP A 193 22.81 -48.29 24.14
N LEU A 194 22.64 -48.71 22.88
CA LEU A 194 22.28 -50.08 22.52
C LEU A 194 23.40 -51.11 22.82
N THR A 195 24.56 -50.65 23.31
CA THR A 195 25.71 -51.53 23.60
C THR A 195 25.74 -52.06 25.03
N LYS A 196 24.89 -51.54 25.92
CA LYS A 196 24.74 -52.07 27.29
C LYS A 196 23.48 -52.90 27.40
N LYS A 197 23.66 -54.22 27.38
CA LYS A 197 22.66 -55.23 27.76
C LYS A 197 22.82 -55.59 29.22
#